data_AF-A0AAU4C9L1-F1
#
_entry.id   AF-A0AAU4C9L1-F1
#
_cell.length_a   1.000
_cell.length_b   1.000
_cell.length_c   1.000
_cell.angle_alpha   90.00
_cell.angle_beta   90.00
_cell.angle_gamma   90.00
#
_symmetry.space_group_name_H-M   'P 1'
#
loop_
_entity.id
_entity.type
_entity.pdbx_description
1 polymer ?
#
loop_
_entity_poly.entity_id
_entity_poly.type
_entity_poly.pdbx_seq_one_letter_code
_entity_poly.pdbx_strand_id
1 'polypeptide(L)'
;MSVLPDRERGEELLKLLAPQAMDSWGTVVAGEPHSKSRPRFSKDGHAYKDPADEDAEQATKWKLRRWWRRGPLTGNVALGCVFHRSSMQLIDVDNLLKHVCDAGNGILWVDDSQVTAKYGAIELDRFMPRTVLVVAPHVSTMLRGTDHVRGCEGCGETFQPSRASQKYHSRECASAARKSGAVRA
;
A
#
# COMPACT_ATOMS: atom_id res chain seq x y z
N MET A 1 -16.50 -15.28 23.49
CA MET A 1 -16.67 -14.42 22.30
C MET A 1 -16.68 -15.34 21.10
N SER A 2 -17.72 -15.33 20.27
CA SER A 2 -17.70 -16.12 19.03
C SER A 2 -16.68 -15.49 18.08
N VAL A 3 -15.62 -16.22 17.77
CA VAL A 3 -14.67 -15.80 16.73
C VAL A 3 -15.39 -16.00 15.41
N LEU A 4 -15.77 -14.91 14.74
CA LEU A 4 -16.25 -15.01 13.36
C LEU A 4 -15.17 -15.73 12.53
N PRO A 5 -15.54 -16.66 11.65
CA PRO A 5 -14.61 -17.22 10.68
C PRO A 5 -13.87 -16.09 9.94
N ASP A 6 -12.58 -16.28 9.67
CA ASP A 6 -11.73 -15.26 9.05
C ASP A 6 -12.34 -14.62 7.80
N ARG A 7 -13.01 -15.44 6.99
CA ARG A 7 -13.70 -15.00 5.79
C ARG A 7 -14.82 -14.01 6.10
N GLU A 8 -15.73 -14.38 7.00
CA GLU A 8 -16.86 -13.54 7.40
C GLU A 8 -16.36 -12.23 8.01
N ARG A 9 -15.33 -12.30 8.85
CA ARG A 9 -14.67 -11.11 9.39
C ARG A 9 -14.13 -10.19 8.29
N GLY A 10 -13.49 -10.75 7.27
CA GLY A 10 -13.00 -10.00 6.11
C GLY A 10 -14.13 -9.33 5.32
N GLU A 11 -15.23 -10.05 5.09
CA GLU A 11 -16.42 -9.54 4.39
C GLU A 11 -17.07 -8.37 5.16
N GLU A 12 -17.21 -8.47 6.49
CA GLU A 12 -17.73 -7.39 7.33
C GLU A 12 -16.80 -6.15 7.32
N LEU A 13 -15.49 -6.35 7.36
CA LEU A 13 -14.53 -5.24 7.28
C LEU A 13 -14.66 -4.47 5.96
N LEU A 14 -14.85 -5.18 4.85
CA LEU A 14 -14.99 -4.57 3.53
C LEU A 14 -16.25 -3.70 3.41
N LYS A 15 -17.36 -4.10 4.04
CA LYS A 15 -18.60 -3.30 4.05
C LYS A 15 -18.37 -1.90 4.64
N LEU A 16 -17.50 -1.78 5.64
CA LEU A 16 -17.17 -0.51 6.27
C LEU A 16 -16.06 0.25 5.54
N LEU A 17 -15.03 -0.47 5.07
CA LEU A 17 -13.86 0.14 4.43
C LEU A 17 -14.12 0.61 3.00
N ALA A 18 -14.95 -0.11 2.27
CA ALA A 18 -15.21 0.13 0.85
C ALA A 18 -16.69 -0.12 0.51
N PRO A 19 -17.63 0.60 1.15
CA PRO A 19 -19.08 0.36 1.00
C PRO A 19 -19.59 0.51 -0.45
N GLN A 20 -18.84 1.22 -1.29
CA GLN A 20 -19.19 1.49 -2.69
C GLN A 20 -18.42 0.60 -3.67
N ALA A 21 -17.55 -0.30 -3.18
CA ALA A 21 -16.80 -1.19 -4.06
C ALA A 21 -17.72 -2.25 -4.66
N MET A 22 -17.73 -2.36 -5.99
CA MET A 22 -18.43 -3.44 -6.68
C MET A 22 -17.68 -4.78 -6.53
N ASP A 23 -16.35 -4.71 -6.49
CA ASP A 23 -15.47 -5.87 -6.36
C ASP A 23 -14.66 -5.77 -5.07
N SER A 24 -14.48 -6.91 -4.42
CA SER A 24 -13.60 -7.03 -3.26
C SER A 24 -13.00 -8.43 -3.20
N TRP A 25 -11.85 -8.53 -2.54
CA TRP A 25 -11.12 -9.78 -2.45
C TRP A 25 -10.50 -9.95 -1.06
N GLY A 26 -10.51 -11.19 -0.57
CA GLY A 26 -9.90 -11.55 0.70
C GLY A 26 -9.04 -12.80 0.61
N THR A 27 -8.05 -12.89 1.49
CA THR A 27 -7.22 -14.08 1.69
C THR A 27 -6.73 -14.18 3.12
N VAL A 28 -6.24 -15.37 3.48
CA VAL A 28 -5.54 -15.62 4.73
C VAL A 28 -4.09 -15.92 4.43
N VAL A 29 -3.20 -15.09 4.94
CA VAL A 29 -1.75 -15.27 4.86
C VAL A 29 -1.31 -16.02 6.12
N ALA A 30 -1.02 -17.31 5.98
CA ALA A 30 -0.58 -18.15 7.10
C ALA A 30 0.81 -17.76 7.64
N GLY A 31 1.03 -17.96 8.94
CA GLY A 31 2.30 -17.69 9.63
C GLY A 31 2.26 -16.43 10.48
N GLU A 32 3.32 -16.22 11.28
CA GLU A 32 3.44 -15.06 12.17
C GLU A 32 3.40 -13.74 11.37
N PRO A 33 2.49 -12.81 11.71
CA PRO A 33 2.50 -11.46 11.15
C PRO A 33 3.84 -10.75 11.43
N HIS A 34 4.55 -10.38 10.36
CA HIS A 34 5.82 -9.68 10.47
C HIS A 34 5.60 -8.19 10.70
N SER A 35 6.27 -7.64 11.73
CA SER A 35 6.31 -6.21 12.00
C SER A 35 7.56 -5.62 11.38
N LYS A 36 7.38 -4.70 10.43
CA LYS A 36 8.53 -4.02 9.81
C LYS A 36 9.31 -3.21 10.86
N SER A 37 10.62 -3.39 10.89
CA SER A 37 11.48 -2.61 11.77
C SER A 37 11.62 -1.19 11.25
N ARG A 38 11.68 -0.20 12.15
CA ARG A 38 11.99 1.18 11.76
C ARG A 38 13.46 1.25 11.27
N PRO A 39 13.77 2.05 10.23
CA PRO A 39 15.13 2.18 9.72
C PRO A 39 16.11 2.54 10.83
N ARG A 40 17.22 1.80 10.92
CA ARG A 40 18.33 2.12 11.80
C ARG A 40 19.39 2.86 10.98
N PHE A 41 19.83 4.01 11.44
CA PHE A 41 20.85 4.79 10.74
C PHE A 41 22.25 4.40 11.23
N SER A 42 23.18 4.22 10.30
CA SER A 42 24.60 4.11 10.61
C SER A 42 25.14 5.43 11.16
N LYS A 43 26.35 5.42 11.72
CA LYS A 43 27.04 6.64 12.16
C LYS A 43 27.20 7.67 11.03
N ASP A 44 27.19 7.22 9.78
CA ASP A 44 27.33 8.04 8.57
C ASP A 44 25.97 8.50 8.00
N GLY A 45 24.87 8.23 8.69
CA GLY A 45 23.52 8.68 8.30
C GLY A 45 22.83 7.82 7.23
N HIS A 46 23.42 6.69 6.83
CA HIS A 46 22.79 5.75 5.91
C HIS A 46 21.85 4.79 6.64
N ALA A 47 20.63 4.62 6.13
CA ALA A 47 19.70 3.63 6.67
C ALA A 47 20.18 2.21 6.34
N TYR A 48 20.36 1.37 7.35
CA TYR A 48 20.61 -0.05 7.19
C TYR A 48 19.31 -0.77 6.84
N LYS A 49 19.39 -1.68 5.86
CA LYS A 49 18.28 -2.55 5.50
C LYS A 49 18.43 -3.84 6.29
N ASP A 50 17.46 -4.13 7.16
CA ASP A 50 17.45 -5.36 7.96
C ASP A 50 17.16 -6.56 7.05
N PRO A 51 18.08 -7.53 6.91
CA PRO A 51 17.84 -8.71 6.07
C PRO A 51 16.57 -9.48 6.45
N ALA A 52 16.20 -9.48 7.74
CA ALA A 52 14.98 -10.14 8.19
C ALA A 52 13.71 -9.45 7.66
N ASP A 53 13.71 -8.13 7.55
CA ASP A 53 12.61 -7.38 6.94
C ASP A 53 12.50 -7.68 5.44
N GLU A 54 13.63 -7.78 4.73
CA GLU A 54 13.64 -8.15 3.31
C GLU A 54 13.09 -9.57 3.08
N ASP A 55 13.57 -10.55 3.84
CA ASP A 55 13.14 -11.95 3.71
C ASP A 55 11.66 -12.09 4.01
N ALA A 56 11.17 -11.44 5.07
CA ALA A 56 9.75 -11.44 5.41
C ALA A 56 8.90 -10.77 4.32
N GLU A 57 9.39 -9.65 3.75
CA GLU A 57 8.71 -8.93 2.68
C GLU A 57 8.62 -9.81 1.43
N GLN A 58 9.71 -10.49 1.05
CA GLN A 58 9.73 -11.42 -0.08
C GLN A 58 8.79 -12.62 0.16
N ALA A 59 8.82 -13.22 1.35
CA ALA A 59 7.92 -14.33 1.68
C ALA A 59 6.44 -13.91 1.56
N THR A 60 6.12 -12.69 1.98
CA THR A 60 4.76 -12.13 1.85
C THR A 60 4.42 -11.86 0.39
N LYS A 61 5.32 -11.27 -0.40
CA LYS A 61 5.17 -11.08 -1.86
C LYS A 61 4.88 -12.40 -2.57
N TRP A 62 5.58 -13.48 -2.23
CA TRP A 62 5.34 -14.80 -2.81
C TRP A 62 3.93 -15.32 -2.53
N LYS A 63 3.46 -15.20 -1.29
CA LYS A 63 2.09 -15.60 -0.90
C LYS A 63 1.05 -14.75 -1.63
N LEU A 64 1.26 -13.44 -1.73
CA LEU A 64 0.38 -12.53 -2.45
C LEU A 64 0.33 -12.85 -3.95
N ARG A 65 1.47 -13.07 -4.63
CA ARG A 65 1.51 -13.46 -6.05
C ARG A 65 0.81 -14.78 -6.33
N ARG A 66 0.85 -15.72 -5.38
CA ARG A 66 0.17 -17.01 -5.53
C ARG A 66 -1.35 -16.84 -5.51
N TRP A 67 -1.86 -15.94 -4.67
CA TRP A 67 -3.28 -15.64 -4.53
C TRP A 67 -3.79 -14.67 -5.60
N TRP A 68 -3.06 -13.59 -5.85
CA TRP A 68 -3.44 -12.50 -6.74
C TRP A 68 -2.94 -12.74 -8.17
N ARG A 69 -3.78 -13.38 -9.00
CA ARG A 69 -3.45 -13.74 -10.39
C ARG A 69 -3.88 -12.69 -11.42
N ARG A 70 -4.10 -11.45 -10.98
CA ARG A 70 -4.54 -10.33 -11.81
C ARG A 70 -3.53 -9.19 -11.74
N GLY A 71 -3.70 -8.19 -12.61
CA GLY A 71 -2.89 -6.98 -12.56
C GLY A 71 -3.10 -6.19 -11.26
N PRO A 72 -2.16 -5.28 -10.90
CA PRO A 72 -2.34 -4.40 -9.76
C PRO A 72 -3.53 -3.45 -9.98
N LEU A 73 -4.24 -3.14 -8.90
CA LEU A 73 -5.22 -2.06 -8.90
C LEU A 73 -4.53 -0.73 -9.20
N THR A 74 -5.17 0.12 -10.00
CA THR A 74 -4.52 1.33 -10.54
C THR A 74 -5.05 2.63 -9.94
N GLY A 75 -6.25 2.61 -9.35
CA GLY A 75 -6.85 3.75 -8.64
C GLY A 75 -6.70 3.65 -7.12
N ASN A 76 -7.54 4.36 -6.38
CA ASN A 76 -7.59 4.27 -4.93
C ASN A 76 -7.96 2.86 -4.43
N VAL A 77 -7.36 2.46 -3.32
CA VAL A 77 -7.51 1.14 -2.72
C VAL A 77 -7.89 1.25 -1.24
N ALA A 78 -8.75 0.35 -0.79
CA ALA A 78 -9.03 0.06 0.61
C ALA A 78 -8.29 -1.22 1.02
N LEU A 79 -7.65 -1.19 2.20
CA LEU A 79 -6.93 -2.33 2.78
C LEU A 79 -7.43 -2.62 4.20
N GLY A 80 -7.83 -3.86 4.48
CA GLY A 80 -8.14 -4.32 5.82
C GLY A 80 -7.24 -5.46 6.23
N CYS A 81 -6.63 -5.38 7.41
CA CYS A 81 -5.82 -6.46 7.97
C CYS A 81 -6.23 -6.80 9.41
N VAL A 82 -6.37 -8.09 9.70
CA VAL A 82 -6.47 -8.61 11.08
C VAL A 82 -5.29 -9.55 11.31
N PHE A 83 -4.40 -9.14 12.19
CA PHE A 83 -3.15 -9.83 12.50
C PHE A 83 -3.34 -10.72 13.73
N HIS A 84 -3.48 -12.02 13.52
CA HIS A 84 -3.50 -13.00 14.60
C HIS A 84 -2.06 -13.40 14.92
N ARG A 85 -1.60 -13.03 16.11
CA ARG A 85 -0.23 -13.25 16.54
C ARG A 85 -0.12 -14.34 17.59
N SER A 86 1.01 -15.02 17.62
CA SER A 86 1.25 -16.08 18.60
C SER A 86 1.67 -15.58 19.98
N SER A 87 2.08 -14.31 20.09
CA SER A 87 2.64 -13.73 21.32
C SER A 87 1.96 -12.41 21.71
N MET A 88 2.07 -12.07 23.00
CA MET A 88 1.61 -10.78 23.55
C MET A 88 2.69 -9.68 23.49
N GLN A 89 3.80 -9.92 22.77
CA GLN A 89 4.85 -8.89 22.62
C GLN A 89 4.23 -7.60 22.08
N LEU A 90 4.57 -6.45 22.66
CA LEU A 90 4.05 -5.17 22.21
C LEU A 90 4.60 -4.85 20.82
N ILE A 91 3.71 -4.63 19.86
CA ILE A 91 4.02 -4.29 18.47
C ILE A 91 2.97 -3.29 18.00
N ASP A 92 3.38 -2.33 17.20
CA ASP A 92 2.47 -1.38 16.56
C ASP A 92 1.77 -2.01 15.37
N VAL A 93 0.45 -1.84 15.31
CA VAL A 93 -0.36 -2.27 14.17
C VAL A 93 0.02 -1.52 12.89
N ASP A 94 0.55 -0.30 13.00
CA ASP A 94 1.00 0.48 11.86
C ASP A 94 2.22 -0.16 11.17
N ASN A 95 3.13 -0.79 11.92
CA ASN A 95 4.30 -1.47 11.40
C ASN A 95 3.92 -2.80 10.73
N LEU A 96 2.91 -3.49 11.26
CA LEU A 96 2.31 -4.67 10.63
C LEU A 96 1.62 -4.30 9.32
N LEU A 97 0.86 -3.20 9.31
CA LEU A 97 0.26 -2.67 8.09
C LEU A 97 1.32 -2.24 7.08
N LYS A 98 2.38 -1.56 7.51
CA LYS A 98 3.46 -1.09 6.63
C LYS A 98 4.10 -2.26 5.89
N HIS A 99 4.35 -3.37 6.60
CA HIS A 99 4.85 -4.61 6.00
C HIS A 99 3.95 -5.11 4.86
N VAL A 100 2.63 -5.18 5.08
CA VAL A 100 1.67 -5.57 4.05
C VAL A 100 1.64 -4.56 2.90
N CYS A 101 1.69 -3.27 3.19
CA CYS A 101 1.74 -2.21 2.19
C CYS A 101 2.94 -2.36 1.25
N ASP A 102 4.13 -2.54 1.81
CA ASP A 102 5.37 -2.73 1.04
C ASP A 102 5.37 -4.03 0.25
N ALA A 103 4.87 -5.12 0.84
CA ALA A 103 4.73 -6.40 0.15
C ALA A 103 3.69 -6.36 -0.98
N GLY A 104 2.69 -5.48 -0.91
CA GLY A 104 1.65 -5.35 -1.92
C GLY A 104 2.05 -4.57 -3.17
N ASN A 105 3.14 -3.79 -3.12
CA ASN A 105 3.60 -2.96 -4.24
C ASN A 105 3.94 -3.78 -5.48
N GLY A 106 3.41 -3.34 -6.63
CA GLY A 106 3.52 -4.02 -7.92
C GLY A 106 2.74 -5.34 -8.03
N ILE A 107 1.97 -5.72 -6.99
CA ILE A 107 1.18 -6.96 -6.96
C ILE A 107 -0.30 -6.62 -6.79
N LEU A 108 -0.67 -6.07 -5.63
CA LEU A 108 -2.06 -5.71 -5.31
C LEU A 108 -2.42 -4.32 -5.86
N TRP A 109 -1.47 -3.40 -5.84
CA TRP A 109 -1.55 -2.02 -6.35
C TRP A 109 -0.21 -1.64 -6.97
N VAL A 110 -0.15 -0.53 -7.72
CA VAL A 110 1.09 -0.05 -8.32
C VAL A 110 2.03 0.48 -7.22
N ASP A 111 1.48 1.30 -6.32
CA ASP A 111 2.20 1.93 -5.22
C ASP A 111 1.31 2.07 -3.98
N ASP A 112 1.88 1.94 -2.78
CA ASP A 112 1.12 1.90 -1.52
C ASP A 112 0.50 3.25 -1.16
N SER A 113 0.91 4.34 -1.84
CA SER A 113 0.19 5.62 -1.79
C SER A 113 -1.25 5.54 -2.31
N GLN A 114 -1.61 4.49 -3.05
CA GLN A 114 -2.99 4.20 -3.46
C GLN A 114 -3.89 3.75 -2.31
N VAL A 115 -3.31 3.25 -1.20
CA VAL A 115 -4.09 2.80 -0.04
C VAL A 115 -4.61 4.03 0.72
N THR A 116 -5.84 4.42 0.39
CA THR A 116 -6.49 5.65 0.90
C THR A 116 -7.49 5.38 2.02
N ALA A 117 -7.92 4.14 2.19
CA ALA A 117 -8.61 3.65 3.37
C ALA A 117 -7.86 2.44 3.93
N LYS A 118 -7.59 2.43 5.24
CA LYS A 118 -6.92 1.31 5.89
C LYS A 118 -7.47 1.01 7.27
N TYR A 119 -7.55 -0.27 7.61
CA TYR A 119 -7.85 -0.77 8.94
C TYR A 119 -6.86 -1.85 9.33
N GLY A 120 -6.40 -1.80 10.58
CA GLY A 120 -5.56 -2.83 11.18
C GLY A 120 -6.09 -3.19 12.56
N ALA A 121 -6.13 -4.48 12.87
CA ALA A 121 -6.39 -4.99 14.20
C ALA A 121 -5.40 -6.09 14.56
N ILE A 122 -5.09 -6.21 15.84
CA ILE A 122 -4.25 -7.29 16.38
C ILE A 122 -5.14 -8.19 17.24
N GLU A 123 -4.99 -9.49 17.04
CA GLU A 123 -5.64 -10.55 17.81
C GLU A 123 -4.59 -11.53 18.33
N LEU A 124 -4.88 -12.21 19.43
CA LEU A 124 -4.01 -13.26 19.95
C LEU A 124 -4.53 -14.62 19.51
N ASP A 125 -3.74 -15.35 18.76
CA ASP A 125 -3.93 -16.77 18.46
C ASP A 125 -2.58 -17.50 18.53
N ARG A 126 -2.34 -18.14 19.68
CA ARG A 126 -1.08 -18.82 19.99
C ARG A 126 -0.79 -20.01 19.08
N PHE A 127 -1.83 -20.60 18.49
CA PHE A 127 -1.74 -21.87 17.78
C PHE A 127 -1.84 -21.70 16.27
N MET A 128 -2.54 -20.65 15.81
CA MET A 128 -2.77 -20.40 14.40
C MET A 128 -2.50 -18.94 14.02
N PRO A 129 -1.24 -18.49 14.10
CA PRO A 129 -0.88 -17.16 13.67
C PRO A 129 -1.09 -17.01 12.15
N ARG A 130 -1.71 -15.89 11.78
CA ARG A 130 -2.13 -15.61 10.40
C ARG A 130 -2.53 -14.15 10.24
N THR A 131 -2.54 -13.66 9.02
CA THR A 131 -3.13 -12.37 8.66
C THR A 131 -4.36 -12.59 7.80
N VAL A 132 -5.52 -12.13 8.24
CA VAL A 132 -6.68 -11.94 7.36
C VAL A 132 -6.47 -10.65 6.61
N LEU A 133 -6.40 -10.71 5.29
CA LEU A 133 -6.14 -9.56 4.43
C LEU A 133 -7.30 -9.42 3.45
N VAL A 134 -7.86 -8.22 3.38
CA VAL A 134 -8.89 -7.85 2.40
C VAL A 134 -8.50 -6.59 1.65
N VAL A 135 -8.87 -6.54 0.38
CA VAL A 135 -8.57 -5.43 -0.53
C VAL A 135 -9.74 -5.18 -1.47
N ALA A 136 -10.00 -3.91 -1.77
CA ALA A 136 -11.03 -3.49 -2.73
C ALA A 136 -10.67 -2.13 -3.35
N PRO A 137 -11.24 -1.75 -4.51
CA PRO A 137 -11.21 -0.38 -4.97
C PRO A 137 -11.91 0.53 -3.95
N HIS A 138 -11.41 1.75 -3.77
CA HIS A 138 -11.96 2.69 -2.80
C HIS A 138 -12.40 3.99 -3.47
N VAL A 139 -13.65 4.38 -3.26
CA VAL A 139 -14.15 5.68 -3.75
C VAL A 139 -13.70 6.77 -2.77
N SER A 140 -12.87 7.71 -3.24
CA SER A 140 -12.36 8.82 -2.46
C SER A 140 -12.30 10.10 -3.29
N THR A 141 -12.36 11.25 -2.63
CA THR A 141 -12.11 12.56 -3.25
C THR A 141 -10.62 12.80 -3.52
N MET A 142 -9.74 12.04 -2.86
CA MET A 142 -8.31 12.02 -3.18
C MET A 142 -8.11 11.19 -4.45
N LEU A 143 -7.27 11.65 -5.38
CA LEU A 143 -6.87 10.86 -6.54
C LEU A 143 -5.47 10.26 -6.28
N ARG A 144 -5.30 8.97 -6.55
CA ARG A 144 -4.02 8.24 -6.44
C ARG A 144 -3.80 7.30 -7.61
N GLY A 145 -2.58 6.77 -7.71
CA GLY A 145 -2.21 5.84 -8.77
C GLY A 145 -2.31 6.46 -10.15
N THR A 146 -2.93 5.76 -11.09
CA THR A 146 -3.11 6.22 -12.48
C THR A 146 -4.21 7.26 -12.63
N ASP A 147 -5.08 7.42 -11.63
CA ASP A 147 -6.15 8.41 -11.67
C ASP A 147 -5.63 9.82 -11.38
N HIS A 148 -4.40 9.92 -10.85
CA HIS A 148 -3.74 11.18 -10.49
C HIS A 148 -2.51 11.47 -11.34
N VAL A 149 -2.65 11.37 -12.66
CA VAL A 149 -1.57 11.69 -13.61
C VAL A 149 -1.99 12.76 -14.60
N ARG A 150 -1.01 13.49 -15.16
CA ARG A 150 -1.22 14.42 -16.28
C ARG A 150 0.04 14.57 -17.12
N GLY A 151 -0.11 15.04 -18.35
CA GLY A 151 1.02 15.39 -19.21
C GLY A 151 1.72 16.65 -18.73
N CYS A 152 3.04 16.65 -18.77
CA CYS A 152 3.87 17.83 -18.55
C CYS A 152 3.68 18.84 -19.69
N GLU A 153 3.38 20.10 -19.37
CA GLU A 153 3.22 21.16 -20.38
C GLU A 153 4.54 21.49 -21.13
N GLY A 154 5.70 21.07 -20.60
CA GLY A 154 7.01 21.33 -21.20
C GLY A 154 7.48 20.25 -22.19
N CYS A 155 7.32 18.97 -21.84
CA CYS A 155 7.85 17.84 -22.61
C CYS A 155 6.79 16.79 -23.01
N GLY A 156 5.56 16.89 -22.51
CA GLY A 156 4.49 15.92 -22.74
C GLY A 156 4.54 14.67 -21.85
N GLU A 157 5.63 14.44 -21.10
CA GLU A 157 5.76 13.25 -20.24
C GLU A 157 4.72 13.23 -19.12
N THR A 158 4.15 12.04 -18.87
CA THR A 158 3.15 11.84 -17.83
C THR A 158 3.80 11.86 -16.44
N PHE A 159 3.23 12.63 -15.52
CA PHE A 159 3.71 12.67 -14.13
C PHE A 159 2.56 12.81 -13.13
N GLN A 160 2.83 12.45 -11.87
CA GLN A 160 1.92 12.67 -10.75
C GLN A 160 2.20 14.03 -10.11
N PRO A 161 1.24 14.99 -10.18
CA PRO A 161 1.46 16.32 -9.62
C PRO A 161 1.36 16.31 -8.09
N SER A 162 2.30 16.97 -7.42
CA SER A 162 2.27 17.16 -5.96
C SER A 162 1.25 18.22 -5.52
N ARG A 163 0.80 19.07 -6.45
CA ARG A 163 -0.16 20.17 -6.23
C ARG A 163 -1.07 20.29 -7.45
N ALA A 164 -2.32 20.68 -7.25
CA ALA A 164 -3.28 20.83 -8.35
C ALA A 164 -2.81 21.78 -9.47
N SER A 165 -2.05 22.82 -9.13
CA SER A 165 -1.51 23.81 -10.05
C SER A 165 -0.18 23.43 -10.70
N GLN A 166 0.39 22.27 -10.38
CA GLN A 166 1.68 21.86 -10.96
C GLN A 166 1.51 21.49 -12.44
N LYS A 167 2.27 22.19 -13.29
CA LYS A 167 2.25 22.09 -14.76
C LYS A 167 3.40 21.27 -15.35
N TYR A 168 4.51 21.19 -14.62
CA TYR A 168 5.74 20.56 -15.07
C TYR A 168 6.18 19.47 -14.09
N HIS A 169 6.74 18.38 -14.61
CA HIS A 169 7.23 17.27 -13.79
C HIS A 169 8.48 17.63 -12.98
N SER A 170 9.27 18.62 -13.43
CA SER A 170 10.48 19.08 -12.73
C SER A 170 10.75 20.57 -12.92
N ARG A 171 11.67 21.13 -12.11
CA ARG A 171 12.12 22.53 -12.22
C ARG A 171 12.89 22.78 -13.51
N GLU A 172 13.67 21.79 -13.95
CA GLU A 172 14.46 21.82 -15.17
C GLU A 172 13.52 21.94 -16.39
N CYS A 173 12.47 21.12 -16.43
CA CYS A 173 11.48 21.16 -17.50
C CYS A 173 10.71 22.49 -17.53
N ALA A 174 10.33 23.01 -16.35
CA ALA A 174 9.71 24.34 -16.25
C ALA A 174 10.62 25.46 -16.76
N SER A 175 11.93 25.40 -16.44
CA SER A 175 12.92 26.37 -16.90
C SER A 175 13.13 26.29 -18.42
N ALA A 176 13.21 25.08 -18.97
CA ALA A 176 13.35 24.85 -20.40
C ALA A 176 12.15 25.40 -21.19
N ALA A 177 10.92 25.12 -20.73
CA ALA A 177 9.69 25.61 -21.37
C ALA A 177 9.59 27.14 -21.36
N ARG A 178 10.04 27.81 -20.29
CA ARG A 178 10.08 29.29 -20.23
C ARG A 178 11.08 29.88 -21.22
N LYS A 179 12.25 29.25 -21.36
CA LYS A 179 13.27 29.68 -22.33
C LYS A 179 12.78 29.53 -23.78
N SER A 180 12.10 28.43 -24.11
CA SER A 180 11.56 28.22 -25.46
C SER A 180 10.36 29.11 -25.79
N GLY A 181 9.54 29.46 -24.79
CA GLY A 181 8.43 30.42 -24.95
C GLY A 181 8.88 31.87 -25.18
N ALA A 182 10.01 32.29 -24.60
CA ALA A 182 10.56 33.64 -24.76
C ALA A 182 11.18 33.91 -26.15
N VAL A 183 11.44 32.87 -26.95
CA VAL A 183 12.01 32.99 -28.31
C VAL A 183 10.91 33.15 -29.37
N ARG A 184 9.63 32.99 -29.01
CA ARG A 184 8.48 33.08 -29.92
C ARG A 184 7.64 34.36 -29.75
N ALA A 185 8.15 35.36 -29.02
CA ALA A 185 7.50 36.65 -28.82
C ALA A 185 8.26 37.77 -29.54
#